data_AF-A0A257JJ41-F1
#
_entry.id   AF-A0A257JJ41-F1
#
_cell.length_a   1.000
_cell.length_b   1.000
_cell.length_c   1.000
_cell.angle_alpha   90.00
_cell.angle_beta   90.00
_cell.angle_gamma   90.00
#
_symmetry.space_group_name_H-M   'P 1'
#
loop_
_entity.id
_entity.type
_entity.pdbx_description
1 polymer ?
#
loop_
_entity_poly.entity_id
_entity_poly.type
_entity_poly.pdbx_seq_one_letter_code
_entity_poly.pdbx_strand_id
1 'polypeptide(L)'
;KPASYRQKRDGSDEFVEGQAQRIDYDSRAGTLRFDGAAVVRRLRGPVVADEIQGALILWDSTAESFNVQGGTATATNPGGRVRAVITPRAPADSASAPDAAAGLKASPVLGDRR
;
A
#
# COMPACT_ATOMS: atom_id res chain seq x y z
N LYS A 1 -8.93 -15.99 9.70
CA LYS A 1 -8.57 -14.55 9.64
C LYS A 1 -7.07 -14.48 9.34
N PRO A 2 -6.61 -13.73 8.30
CA PRO A 2 -5.19 -13.66 7.97
C PRO A 2 -4.39 -12.96 9.09
N ALA A 3 -3.13 -13.35 9.25
CA ALA A 3 -2.18 -12.66 10.10
C ALA A 3 -1.82 -11.30 9.48
N SER A 4 -1.49 -10.34 10.32
CA SER A 4 -1.13 -8.98 9.91
C SER A 4 0.11 -8.49 10.62
N TYR A 5 0.93 -7.72 9.92
CA TYR A 5 2.13 -7.06 10.43
C TYR A 5 2.13 -5.60 9.99
N ARG A 6 2.70 -4.71 10.81
CA ARG A 6 2.92 -3.30 10.47
C ARG A 6 4.21 -2.80 11.12
N GLN A 7 5.06 -2.16 10.33
CA GLN A 7 6.31 -1.54 10.78
C GLN A 7 6.46 -0.15 10.17
N LYS A 8 6.95 0.80 10.96
CA LYS A 8 7.38 2.12 10.47
C LYS A 8 8.80 1.99 9.91
N ARG A 9 9.08 2.55 8.73
CA ARG A 9 10.44 2.60 8.18
C ARG A 9 11.28 3.66 8.89
N ASP A 10 12.56 3.37 9.04
CA ASP A 10 13.51 4.33 9.60
C ASP A 10 13.71 5.50 8.62
N GLY A 11 13.82 6.72 9.17
CA GLY A 11 14.09 7.93 8.39
C GLY A 11 12.95 8.41 7.47
N SER A 12 11.75 7.83 7.55
CA SER A 12 10.58 8.28 6.76
C SER A 12 9.25 8.10 7.50
N ASP A 13 8.22 8.86 7.13
CA ASP A 13 6.83 8.62 7.57
C ASP A 13 6.13 7.58 6.69
N GLU A 14 6.87 6.54 6.30
CA GLU A 14 6.36 5.41 5.56
C GLU A 14 6.12 4.21 6.49
N PHE A 15 5.04 3.49 6.22
CA PHE A 15 4.73 2.23 6.90
C PHE A 15 4.75 1.09 5.92
N VAL A 16 5.26 -0.06 6.33
CA VAL A 16 5.09 -1.32 5.62
C VAL A 16 4.07 -2.15 6.39
N GLU A 17 2.99 -2.50 5.72
CA GLU A 17 1.93 -3.36 6.21
C GLU A 17 1.96 -4.67 5.43
N GLY A 18 1.83 -5.80 6.12
CA GLY A 18 1.79 -7.12 5.49
C GLY A 18 0.63 -7.94 6.01
N GLN A 19 0.01 -8.71 5.12
CA GLN A 19 -1.05 -9.66 5.45
C GLN A 19 -0.78 -10.99 4.75
N ALA A 20 -0.94 -12.10 5.46
CA ALA A 20 -0.76 -13.43 4.91
C ALA A 20 -1.47 -14.48 5.78
N GLN A 21 -1.50 -15.74 5.33
CA GLN A 21 -2.00 -16.84 6.16
C GLN A 21 -1.04 -17.13 7.31
N ARG A 22 0.27 -17.08 7.05
CA ARG A 22 1.32 -17.18 8.07
C ARG A 22 2.36 -16.07 7.89
N ILE A 23 2.84 -15.54 9.00
CA ILE A 23 3.94 -14.57 9.04
C ILE A 23 4.99 -15.11 9.99
N ASP A 24 6.19 -15.38 9.47
CA ASP A 24 7.35 -15.79 10.26
C ASP A 24 8.34 -14.61 10.32
N TYR A 25 8.75 -14.19 11.51
CA TYR A 25 9.76 -13.14 11.70
C TYR A 25 11.02 -13.72 12.33
N ASP A 26 12.14 -13.56 11.65
CA ASP A 26 13.47 -13.85 12.19
C ASP A 26 14.12 -12.53 12.62
N SER A 27 14.18 -12.31 13.94
CA SER A 27 14.75 -11.09 14.52
C SER A 27 16.27 -11.01 14.43
N ARG A 28 16.95 -12.16 14.27
CA ARG A 28 18.41 -12.19 14.09
C ARG A 28 18.77 -11.81 12.65
N ALA A 29 18.02 -12.34 11.69
CA ALA A 29 18.23 -12.04 10.27
C ALA A 29 17.57 -10.71 9.83
N GLY A 30 16.61 -10.19 10.60
CA GLY A 30 15.83 -9.01 10.21
C GLY A 30 14.88 -9.29 9.04
N THR A 31 14.43 -10.53 8.88
CA THR A 31 13.62 -10.96 7.73
C THR A 31 12.20 -11.37 8.14
N LEU A 32 11.22 -10.98 7.32
CA LEU A 32 9.84 -11.39 7.43
C LEU A 32 9.43 -12.27 6.25
N ARG A 33 8.82 -13.40 6.53
CA ARG A 33 8.26 -14.31 5.54
C ARG A 33 6.73 -14.30 5.63
N PHE A 34 6.08 -13.86 4.58
CA PHE A 34 4.63 -13.83 4.41
C PHE A 34 4.20 -14.99 3.50
N ASP A 35 3.52 -15.99 4.05
CA ASP A 35 3.18 -17.22 3.35
C ASP A 35 1.66 -17.38 3.19
N GLY A 36 1.22 -17.68 1.97
CA GLY A 36 -0.17 -17.93 1.60
C GLY A 36 -0.99 -16.65 1.46
N ALA A 37 -1.46 -16.38 0.23
CA ALA A 37 -2.24 -15.18 -0.10
C ALA A 37 -1.57 -13.87 0.42
N ALA A 38 -0.25 -13.78 0.27
CA ALA A 38 0.56 -12.72 0.83
C ALA A 38 0.32 -11.40 0.09
N VAL A 39 0.06 -10.35 0.86
CA VAL A 39 -0.10 -8.98 0.39
C VAL A 39 0.74 -8.08 1.27
N VAL A 40 1.66 -7.33 0.67
CA VAL A 40 2.46 -6.29 1.35
C VAL A 40 2.13 -4.94 0.73
N ARG A 41 1.90 -3.95 1.58
CA ARG A 41 1.60 -2.57 1.21
C ARG A 41 2.63 -1.65 1.84
N ARG A 42 3.19 -0.74 1.05
CA ARG A 42 3.90 0.41 1.58
C ARG A 42 2.96 1.60 1.57
N LEU A 43 2.82 2.27 2.71
CA LEU A 43 1.99 3.46 2.88
C LEU A 43 2.89 4.68 3.04
N ARG A 44 2.47 5.79 2.45
CA ARG A 44 2.99 7.14 2.69
C ARG A 44 1.89 7.93 3.39
N GLY A 45 2.04 8.17 4.70
CA GLY A 45 0.93 8.67 5.51
C GLY A 45 -0.30 7.73 5.44
N PRO A 46 -1.50 8.22 5.07
CA PRO A 46 -2.69 7.39 4.95
C PRO A 46 -2.85 6.70 3.59
N VAL A 47 -1.97 6.96 2.63
CA VAL A 47 -2.12 6.52 1.23
C VAL A 47 -1.27 5.29 0.94
N VAL A 48 -1.85 4.27 0.29
CA VAL A 48 -1.11 3.13 -0.24
C VAL A 48 -0.24 3.60 -1.41
N ALA A 49 1.07 3.60 -1.21
CA ALA A 49 2.05 3.97 -2.21
C ALA A 49 2.34 2.80 -3.14
N ASP A 50 2.56 1.62 -2.57
CA ASP A 50 2.92 0.43 -3.33
C ASP A 50 2.18 -0.77 -2.76
N GLU A 51 1.80 -1.70 -3.63
CA GLU A 51 1.16 -2.95 -3.24
C GLU A 51 1.82 -4.11 -3.99
N ILE A 52 2.19 -5.16 -3.25
CA ILE A 52 2.84 -6.36 -3.75
C ILE A 52 1.99 -7.55 -3.33
N GLN A 53 1.67 -8.42 -4.30
CA GLN A 53 0.89 -9.63 -4.07
C GLN A 53 1.64 -10.87 -4.60
N GLY A 54 1.57 -11.95 -3.84
CA GLY A 54 2.20 -13.22 -4.19
C GLY A 54 1.67 -14.39 -3.34
N ALA A 55 2.15 -15.59 -3.65
CA ALA A 55 1.94 -16.75 -2.78
C ALA A 55 2.90 -16.71 -1.58
N LEU A 56 4.12 -16.21 -1.81
CA LEU A 56 5.15 -16.00 -0.80
C LEU A 56 5.83 -14.65 -1.02
N ILE A 57 5.98 -13.87 0.05
CA ILE A 57 6.81 -12.66 0.04
C ILE A 57 7.85 -12.79 1.16
N LEU A 58 9.12 -12.68 0.83
CA LEU A 58 10.21 -12.53 1.79
C LEU A 58 10.66 -11.07 1.77
N TRP A 59 10.63 -10.43 2.93
CA TRP A 59 11.11 -9.07 3.13
C TRP A 59 12.33 -9.07 4.03
N ASP A 60 13.44 -8.55 3.52
CA ASP A 60 14.58 -8.15 4.35
C ASP A 60 14.38 -6.68 4.74
N SER A 61 14.10 -6.44 6.02
CA SER A 61 13.88 -5.09 6.56
C SER A 61 15.14 -4.26 6.65
N THR A 62 16.32 -4.89 6.71
CA THR A 62 17.61 -4.19 6.79
C THR A 62 18.08 -3.77 5.39
N ALA A 63 17.97 -4.68 4.41
CA ALA A 63 18.31 -4.41 3.02
C ALA A 63 17.17 -3.75 2.23
N GLU A 64 15.99 -3.59 2.83
CA GLU A 64 14.80 -3.01 2.20
C GLU A 64 14.41 -3.72 0.88
N SER A 65 14.57 -5.06 0.85
CA SER A 65 14.41 -5.87 -0.36
C SER A 65 13.24 -6.86 -0.26
N PHE A 66 12.47 -6.98 -1.34
CA PHE A 66 11.33 -7.90 -1.43
C PHE A 66 11.61 -8.98 -2.48
N ASN A 67 11.58 -10.25 -2.06
CA ASN A 67 11.60 -11.39 -2.96
C ASN A 67 10.20 -12.01 -2.99
N VAL A 68 9.64 -12.20 -4.18
CA VAL A 68 8.23 -12.56 -4.35
C VAL A 68 8.09 -13.76 -5.25
N GLN A 69 7.34 -14.76 -4.78
CA GLN A 69 7.02 -15.95 -5.54
C GLN A 69 5.53 -16.00 -5.86
N GLY A 70 5.21 -16.29 -7.11
CA GLY A 70 3.85 -16.66 -7.52
C GLY A 70 3.48 -18.06 -7.05
N GLY A 71 2.20 -18.41 -7.18
CA GLY A 71 1.68 -19.71 -6.82
C GLY A 71 0.24 -19.89 -7.28
N THR A 72 -0.57 -20.54 -6.45
CA THR A 72 -1.99 -20.79 -6.75
C THR A 72 -2.80 -19.49 -6.72
N ALA A 73 -3.87 -19.46 -7.52
CA ALA A 73 -4.83 -18.37 -7.50
C ALA A 73 -5.50 -18.26 -6.12
N THR A 74 -5.70 -17.04 -5.65
CA THR A 74 -6.44 -16.73 -4.42
C THR A 74 -7.54 -15.71 -4.72
N ALA A 75 -8.47 -15.50 -3.79
CA ALA A 75 -9.53 -14.50 -3.97
C ALA A 75 -8.97 -13.09 -4.22
N THR A 76 -7.88 -12.73 -3.55
CA THR A 76 -7.19 -11.43 -3.70
C THR A 76 -6.20 -11.40 -4.87
N ASN A 77 -5.67 -12.55 -5.31
CA ASN A 77 -4.82 -12.66 -6.49
C ASN A 77 -5.30 -13.80 -7.41
N PRO A 78 -6.33 -13.55 -8.24
CA PRO A 78 -6.96 -14.58 -9.07
C PRO A 78 -6.03 -15.17 -10.15
N GLY A 79 -4.95 -14.47 -10.48
CA GLY A 79 -3.97 -14.94 -11.46
C GLY A 79 -2.89 -15.84 -10.87
N GLY A 80 -2.73 -15.88 -9.54
CA GLY A 80 -1.65 -16.60 -8.84
C GLY A 80 -0.23 -16.09 -9.14
N ARG A 81 -0.05 -15.26 -10.16
CA ARG A 81 1.24 -14.68 -10.54
C ARG A 81 1.64 -13.56 -9.58
N VAL A 82 2.92 -13.23 -9.57
CA VAL A 82 3.42 -12.04 -8.87
C VAL A 82 2.78 -10.79 -9.48
N ARG A 83 2.25 -9.92 -8.62
CA ARG A 83 1.76 -8.59 -9.02
C ARG A 83 2.37 -7.53 -8.13
N ALA A 84 2.85 -6.46 -8.74
CA ALA A 84 3.33 -5.28 -8.03
C ALA A 84 2.73 -4.04 -8.69
N VAL A 85 2.14 -3.17 -7.88
CA VAL A 85 1.69 -1.84 -8.28
C VAL A 85 2.57 -0.84 -7.55
N ILE A 86 3.30 -0.03 -8.31
CA ILE A 86 4.28 0.93 -7.79
C ILE A 86 3.83 2.32 -8.20
N THR A 87 3.58 3.19 -7.23
CA THR A 87 3.18 4.56 -7.52
C THR A 87 4.43 5.42 -7.70
N PRO A 88 4.61 6.08 -8.86
CA PRO A 88 5.72 7.00 -9.06
C PRO A 88 5.80 8.05 -7.95
N ARG A 89 7.03 8.43 -7.57
CA ARG A 89 7.23 9.60 -6.71
C ARG A 89 7.28 10.83 -7.62
N ALA A 90 6.45 11.82 -7.34
CA ALA A 90 6.63 13.13 -7.93
C ALA A 90 8.01 13.67 -7.52
N PRO A 91 8.79 14.27 -8.43
CA PRO A 91 9.97 15.03 -8.03
C PRO A 91 9.55 16.13 -7.05
N ALA A 92 10.44 16.51 -6.13
CA ALA A 92 10.16 17.44 -5.04
C ALA A 92 9.61 18.82 -5.47
N ASP A 93 9.67 19.15 -6.77
CA ASP A 93 9.16 20.40 -7.35
C ASP A 93 7.73 20.31 -7.92
N SER A 94 7.02 19.20 -7.77
CA SER A 94 5.60 19.11 -8.14
C SER A 94 4.68 19.23 -6.92
N ALA A 95 4.90 20.24 -6.10
CA ALA A 95 3.92 20.71 -5.13
C ALA A 95 3.16 21.89 -5.73
N SER A 96 2.02 21.61 -6.39
CA SER A 96 0.90 22.53 -6.69
C SER A 96 -0.21 21.70 -7.34
N ALA A 97 -1.45 21.61 -6.86
CA ALA A 97 -2.19 22.37 -5.87
C ALA A 97 -3.25 21.41 -5.24
N PRO A 98 -3.84 21.74 -4.08
CA PRO A 98 -5.07 21.07 -3.66
C PRO A 98 -6.11 21.29 -4.77
N ASP A 99 -6.76 20.21 -5.20
CA ASP A 99 -7.97 20.28 -6.02
C ASP A 99 -8.99 21.08 -5.20
N ALA A 100 -9.08 22.36 -5.51
CA ALA A 100 -10.10 23.23 -4.95
C ALA A 100 -11.41 22.64 -5.44
N ALA A 101 -12.03 21.83 -4.58
CA ALA A 101 -13.38 21.34 -4.73
C ALA A 101 -14.19 22.48 -5.32
N ALA A 102 -14.58 22.34 -6.60
CA ALA A 102 -15.40 23.30 -7.29
C ALA A 102 -16.70 23.37 -6.50
N GLY A 103 -16.78 24.36 -5.60
CA GLY A 103 -17.95 24.62 -4.80
C GLY A 103 -19.07 24.95 -5.75
N LEU A 104 -20.01 24.02 -5.93
CA LEU A 104 -21.28 24.30 -6.56
C LEU A 104 -21.96 25.39 -5.72
N LYS A 105 -21.93 26.63 -6.19
CA LYS A 105 -22.72 27.71 -5.61
C LYS A 105 -24.16 27.52 -6.08
N ALA A 106 -25.05 27.11 -5.18
CA ALA A 106 -26.47 27.25 -5.41
C ALA A 106 -26.81 28.76 -5.41
N SER A 107 -27.41 29.25 -6.50
CA SER A 107 -27.85 30.65 -6.61
C SER A 107 -29.04 30.92 -5.69
N PRO A 108 -28.96 31.91 -4.78
CA PRO A 108 -30.13 32.42 -4.07
C PRO A 108 -30.86 33.48 -4.93
N VAL A 109 -32.01 33.07 -5.47
CA VAL A 109 -33.29 33.79 -5.72
C VAL A 109 -33.28 35.28 -6.13
N LEU A 110 -34.06 35.61 -7.17
CA LEU A 110 -34.69 36.92 -7.38
C LEU A 110 -35.98 36.69 -8.20
N GLY A 111 -37.21 36.99 -7.79
CA GLY A 111 -37.80 37.61 -6.61
C GLY A 111 -39.29 37.79 -6.93
N ASP A 112 -40.19 37.55 -5.98
CA ASP A 112 -41.60 37.90 -6.14
C ASP A 112 -41.76 39.42 -6.24
N ARG A 113 -42.34 39.90 -7.34
CA ARG A 113 -43.00 41.22 -7.44
C ARG A 113 -43.86 41.32 -8.71
N ARG A 114 -45.12 40.90 -8.60
CA ARG A 114 -46.33 41.74 -8.60
C ARG A 114 -47.53 40.97 -9.17
#